data_AF-A0A4W2HF16-F1
#
_entry.id   AF-A0A4W2HF16-F1
#
_cell.length_a   1.000
_cell.length_b   1.000
_cell.length_c   1.000
_cell.angle_alpha   90.00
_cell.angle_beta   90.00
_cell.angle_gamma   90.00
#
_symmetry.space_group_name_H-M   'P 1'
#
loop_
_entity.id
_entity.type
_entity.pdbx_description
1 polymer ?
#
loop_
_entity_poly.entity_id
_entity_poly.type
_entity_poly.pdbx_seq_one_letter_code
_entity_poly.pdbx_strand_id
1 'polypeptide(L)'
;MEFFWASLLGLCCSLAAANRHTVFWNSSNPKFWNEDYTVHVRIDDYLDIICPHYEDNSVPDAAMEQYTLYLVEHEQYQLCQPQPKDHARWFCKSPKAKHGPEKLSEKFHRFTGFTLSKDFKEGHSYYYISHSPQAHPNAQEKRLPADDPEVQVLHSIGHSAAPRLFPLAWAVLLLPFLLLQIP
;
A
#
# COMPACT_ATOMS: atom_id res chain seq x y z
N MET A 1 -36.37 35.11 -8.42
CA MET A 1 -36.11 34.54 -7.08
C MET A 1 -35.99 33.01 -7.11
N GLU A 2 -35.51 32.38 -8.20
CA GLU A 2 -35.50 30.90 -8.32
C GLU A 2 -34.13 30.33 -8.79
N PHE A 3 -33.14 31.15 -9.10
CA PHE A 3 -31.86 30.68 -9.68
C PHE A 3 -30.68 30.60 -8.69
N PHE A 4 -30.87 31.01 -7.44
CA PHE A 4 -29.77 31.06 -6.44
C PHE A 4 -29.53 29.74 -5.69
N TRP A 5 -30.45 28.77 -5.79
CA TRP A 5 -30.33 27.50 -5.08
C TRP A 5 -29.53 26.43 -5.85
N ALA A 6 -29.43 26.55 -7.18
CA ALA A 6 -28.72 25.58 -8.01
C ALA A 6 -27.19 25.62 -7.82
N SER A 7 -26.63 26.78 -7.46
CA SER A 7 -25.18 26.99 -7.29
C SER A 7 -24.65 26.43 -5.96
N LEU A 8 -25.52 26.26 -4.96
CA LEU A 8 -25.13 25.75 -3.63
C LEU A 8 -25.14 24.21 -3.57
N LEU A 9 -25.95 23.56 -4.41
CA LEU A 9 -26.05 22.10 -4.51
C LEU A 9 -24.91 21.45 -5.33
N GLY A 10 -24.23 22.20 -6.20
CA GLY A 10 -23.09 21.68 -7.00
C GLY A 10 -21.74 21.66 -6.28
N LEU A 11 -21.64 22.29 -5.11
CA LEU A 11 -20.35 22.61 -4.46
C LEU A 11 -20.07 21.77 -3.20
N CYS A 12 -20.97 20.85 -2.85
CA CYS A 12 -20.86 19.98 -1.67
C CYS A 12 -20.25 18.59 -1.98
N CYS A 13 -19.98 18.28 -3.25
CA CYS A 13 -19.53 16.94 -3.66
C CYS A 13 -18.01 16.74 -3.77
N SER A 14 -17.18 17.69 -3.39
CA SER A 14 -15.73 17.43 -3.21
C SER A 14 -15.43 16.86 -1.82
N LEU A 15 -16.22 15.86 -1.40
CA LEU A 15 -15.78 14.91 -0.38
C LEU A 15 -14.54 14.22 -0.93
N ALA A 16 -13.39 14.57 -0.36
CA ALA A 16 -12.10 14.00 -0.67
C ALA A 16 -12.13 12.46 -0.57
N ALA A 17 -12.35 11.76 -1.69
CA ALA A 17 -12.29 10.31 -1.73
C ALA A 17 -10.87 9.82 -1.38
N ALA A 18 -10.75 8.80 -0.53
CA ALA A 18 -9.48 8.14 -0.24
C ALA A 18 -8.81 7.66 -1.53
N ASN A 19 -7.50 7.90 -1.69
CA ASN A 19 -6.78 7.38 -2.84
C ASN A 19 -6.51 5.88 -2.67
N ARG A 20 -6.44 5.15 -3.78
CA ARG A 20 -6.01 3.75 -3.84
C ARG A 20 -4.68 3.66 -4.59
N HIS A 21 -3.70 3.03 -3.96
CA HIS A 21 -2.37 2.76 -4.51
C HIS A 21 -2.25 1.27 -4.78
N THR A 22 -1.81 0.86 -5.97
CA THR A 22 -1.71 -0.56 -6.34
C THR A 22 -0.27 -0.96 -6.61
N VAL A 23 0.15 -2.07 -5.99
CA VAL A 23 1.48 -2.66 -6.13
C VAL A 23 1.33 -4.11 -6.58
N PHE A 24 1.84 -4.42 -7.77
CA PHE A 24 2.00 -5.80 -8.21
C PHE A 24 3.28 -6.36 -7.62
N TRP A 25 3.17 -7.33 -6.71
CA TRP A 25 4.30 -7.86 -5.96
C TRP A 25 4.74 -9.18 -6.60
N ASN A 26 5.74 -9.10 -7.47
CA ASN A 26 6.34 -10.23 -8.17
C ASN A 26 7.73 -9.85 -8.68
N SER A 27 8.57 -10.85 -8.94
CA SER A 27 9.97 -10.65 -9.34
C SER A 27 10.14 -9.95 -10.69
N SER A 28 9.12 -10.09 -11.55
CA SER A 28 9.08 -9.50 -12.88
C SER A 28 8.74 -8.01 -12.88
N ASN A 29 8.29 -7.44 -11.75
CA ASN A 29 8.00 -6.02 -11.66
C ASN A 29 9.30 -5.21 -11.52
N PRO A 30 9.68 -4.40 -12.53
CA PRO A 30 10.97 -3.71 -12.56
C PRO A 30 11.15 -2.67 -11.46
N LYS A 31 10.05 -2.24 -10.81
CA LYS A 31 10.14 -1.32 -9.68
C LYS A 31 10.90 -1.91 -8.50
N PHE A 32 10.95 -3.23 -8.36
CA PHE A 32 11.67 -3.90 -7.27
C PHE A 32 13.17 -4.09 -7.53
N TRP A 33 13.67 -3.86 -8.75
CA TRP A 33 15.07 -4.17 -9.10
C TRP A 33 16.11 -3.23 -8.48
N ASN A 34 15.70 -2.03 -8.08
CA ASN A 34 16.60 -1.02 -7.51
C ASN A 34 16.53 -0.94 -5.98
N GLU A 35 15.76 -1.84 -5.33
CA GLU A 35 15.61 -1.93 -3.86
C GLU A 35 15.12 -0.64 -3.15
N ASP A 36 14.66 0.36 -3.90
CA ASP A 36 14.22 1.67 -3.41
C ASP A 36 12.72 1.91 -3.62
N TYR A 37 11.96 0.84 -3.92
CA TYR A 37 10.55 0.98 -4.27
C TYR A 37 9.75 1.53 -3.09
N THR A 38 9.33 2.79 -3.24
CA THR A 38 8.60 3.55 -2.23
C THR A 38 7.23 3.96 -2.71
N VAL A 39 6.20 3.74 -1.89
CA VAL A 39 4.83 4.27 -2.11
C VAL A 39 4.54 5.36 -1.10
N HIS A 40 4.16 6.54 -1.58
CA HIS A 40 3.76 7.67 -0.74
C HIS A 40 2.26 7.65 -0.50
N VAL A 41 1.87 7.45 0.75
CA VAL A 41 0.47 7.31 1.17
C VAL A 41 0.08 8.39 2.17
N ARG A 42 -1.23 8.60 2.33
CA ARG A 42 -1.81 9.49 3.33
C ARG A 42 -2.69 8.70 4.28
N ILE A 43 -3.02 9.30 5.42
CA ILE A 43 -4.05 8.74 6.29
C ILE A 43 -5.36 8.60 5.52
N ASP A 44 -6.02 7.47 5.76
CA ASP A 44 -7.23 6.97 5.10
C ASP A 44 -7.09 6.56 3.63
N ASP A 45 -5.91 6.70 3.01
CA ASP A 45 -5.63 6.06 1.71
C ASP A 45 -5.55 4.53 1.88
N TYR A 46 -5.65 3.82 0.75
CA TYR A 46 -5.55 2.37 0.65
C TYR A 46 -4.32 1.95 -0.14
N LEU A 47 -3.63 0.91 0.30
CA LEU A 47 -2.60 0.21 -0.44
C LEU A 47 -3.09 -1.20 -0.77
N ASP A 48 -3.23 -1.47 -2.05
CA ASP A 48 -3.61 -2.75 -2.62
C ASP A 48 -2.33 -3.47 -3.11
N ILE A 49 -1.90 -4.51 -2.39
CA ILE A 49 -0.79 -5.38 -2.81
C ILE A 49 -1.37 -6.60 -3.50
N ILE A 50 -1.03 -6.78 -4.77
CA ILE A 50 -1.53 -7.82 -5.66
C ILE A 50 -0.51 -8.95 -5.74
N CYS A 51 -0.91 -10.16 -5.38
CA CYS A 51 -0.08 -11.37 -5.49
C CYS A 51 0.14 -11.77 -6.96
N PRO A 52 1.20 -12.55 -7.28
CA PRO A 52 1.39 -13.15 -8.59
C PRO A 52 0.19 -14.02 -8.96
N HIS A 53 -0.23 -13.94 -10.22
CA HIS A 53 -1.34 -14.73 -10.74
C HIS A 53 -1.02 -15.26 -12.14
N TYR A 54 -1.36 -16.53 -12.35
CA TYR A 54 -1.06 -17.28 -13.55
C TYR A 54 -2.35 -17.90 -14.07
N GLU A 55 -2.86 -17.40 -15.20
CA GLU A 55 -4.13 -17.84 -15.79
C GLU A 55 -3.97 -19.17 -16.56
N ASP A 56 -2.83 -19.35 -17.22
CA ASP A 56 -2.54 -20.49 -18.09
C ASP A 56 -1.56 -21.47 -17.43
N ASN A 57 -1.63 -22.73 -17.86
CA ASN A 57 -0.65 -23.77 -17.47
C ASN A 57 0.67 -23.64 -18.25
N SER A 58 1.02 -22.43 -18.70
CA SER A 58 2.28 -22.13 -19.41
C SER A 58 3.48 -22.13 -18.46
N VAL A 59 3.25 -21.79 -17.19
CA VAL A 59 4.25 -21.80 -16.13
C VAL A 59 4.07 -23.07 -15.29
N PRO A 60 5.13 -23.88 -15.06
CA PRO A 60 5.05 -25.02 -14.15
C PRO A 60 4.72 -24.58 -12.72
N ASP A 61 3.93 -25.36 -11.99
CA ASP A 61 3.50 -25.03 -10.62
C ASP A 61 4.69 -24.74 -9.67
N ALA A 62 5.83 -25.40 -9.87
CA ALA A 62 7.05 -25.19 -9.09
C ALA A 62 7.75 -23.86 -9.37
N ALA A 63 7.48 -23.23 -10.51
CA ALA A 63 8.02 -21.92 -10.88
C ALA A 63 7.05 -20.76 -10.54
N MET A 64 5.87 -21.07 -10.01
CA MET A 64 4.89 -20.06 -9.63
C MET A 64 5.27 -19.44 -8.28
N GLU A 65 5.62 -18.16 -8.31
CA GLU A 65 5.94 -17.37 -7.13
C GLU A 65 4.83 -17.45 -6.06
N GLN A 66 5.22 -17.84 -4.85
CA GLN A 66 4.38 -17.89 -3.66
C GLN A 66 5.19 -17.38 -2.49
N TYR A 67 4.58 -16.58 -1.62
CA TYR A 67 5.29 -15.99 -0.49
C TYR A 67 4.32 -15.55 0.61
N THR A 68 4.89 -15.29 1.78
CA THR A 68 4.20 -14.68 2.92
C THR A 68 4.67 -13.24 3.08
N LEU A 69 3.73 -12.30 3.19
CA LEU A 69 4.01 -10.89 3.43
C LEU A 69 4.04 -10.59 4.92
N TYR A 70 5.02 -9.80 5.33
CA TYR A 70 5.19 -9.31 6.70
C TYR A 70 5.24 -7.80 6.70
N LEU A 71 4.63 -7.19 7.73
CA LEU A 71 4.84 -5.79 8.08
C LEU A 71 5.85 -5.76 9.22
N VAL A 72 7.03 -5.21 8.96
CA VAL A 72 8.19 -5.30 9.86
C VAL A 72 8.70 -3.92 10.26
N GLU A 73 9.55 -3.90 11.29
CA GLU A 73 10.28 -2.69 11.68
C GLU A 73 11.53 -2.47 10.79
N HIS A 74 12.11 -1.28 10.87
CA HIS A 74 13.17 -0.85 9.97
C HIS A 74 14.41 -1.77 10.02
N GLU A 75 14.82 -2.23 11.20
CA GLU A 75 16.00 -3.09 11.35
C GLU A 75 15.82 -4.42 10.62
N GLN A 76 14.59 -4.94 10.59
CA GLN A 76 14.23 -6.21 9.97
C GLN A 76 14.14 -6.09 8.45
N TYR A 77 13.68 -4.93 7.98
CA TYR A 77 13.73 -4.54 6.58
C TYR A 77 15.17 -4.52 6.07
N GLN A 78 16.09 -3.88 6.81
CA GLN A 78 17.52 -3.82 6.43
C GLN A 78 18.18 -5.20 6.38
N LEU A 79 17.70 -6.14 7.20
CA LEU A 79 18.19 -7.52 7.23
C LEU A 79 17.40 -8.47 6.32
N CYS A 80 16.36 -7.99 5.64
CA CYS A 80 15.44 -8.80 4.85
C CYS A 80 14.87 -10.02 5.61
N GLN A 81 14.64 -9.90 6.92
CA GLN A 81 14.29 -11.04 7.77
C GLN A 81 13.20 -10.69 8.81
N PRO A 82 12.02 -11.34 8.78
CA PRO A 82 11.00 -11.18 9.81
C PRO A 82 11.43 -11.84 11.12
N GLN A 83 10.97 -11.32 12.25
CA GLN A 83 11.21 -11.94 13.55
C GLN A 83 10.22 -13.10 13.76
N PRO A 84 10.59 -14.16 14.53
CA PRO A 84 9.68 -15.28 14.80
C PRO A 84 8.36 -14.89 15.47
N LYS A 85 8.33 -13.73 16.15
CA LYS A 85 7.15 -13.19 16.83
C LYS A 85 6.23 -12.40 15.89
N ASP A 86 6.67 -12.10 14.67
CA ASP A 86 5.90 -11.29 13.76
C ASP A 86 4.77 -12.11 13.16
N HIS A 87 3.57 -11.56 13.24
CA HIS A 87 2.42 -12.14 12.58
C HIS A 87 2.51 -11.88 11.08
N ALA A 88 2.27 -12.92 10.27
CA ALA A 88 2.09 -12.77 8.84
C ALA A 88 0.98 -11.76 8.56
N ARG A 89 1.25 -10.79 7.68
CA ARG A 89 0.28 -9.78 7.25
C ARG A 89 -0.65 -10.34 6.17
N TRP A 90 -0.11 -11.14 5.25
CA TRP A 90 -0.87 -11.79 4.19
C TRP A 90 -0.15 -13.03 3.66
N PHE A 91 -0.90 -13.94 3.04
CA PHE A 91 -0.37 -15.14 2.41
C PHE A 91 -0.73 -15.13 0.92
N CYS A 92 0.28 -15.04 0.04
CA CYS A 92 0.12 -15.24 -1.39
C CYS A 92 0.39 -16.72 -1.70
N LYS A 93 -0.66 -17.54 -1.62
CA LYS A 93 -0.57 -19.01 -1.71
C LYS A 93 -1.35 -19.61 -2.87
N SER A 94 -2.22 -18.83 -3.51
CA SER A 94 -3.11 -19.32 -4.57
C SER A 94 -2.79 -18.68 -5.92
N PRO A 95 -1.67 -19.03 -6.57
CA PRO A 95 -1.26 -18.43 -7.85
C PRO A 95 -2.29 -18.64 -8.98
N LYS A 96 -3.13 -19.68 -8.89
CA LYS A 96 -4.22 -19.99 -9.84
C LYS A 96 -5.63 -19.72 -9.25
N ALA A 97 -5.76 -18.72 -8.37
CA ALA A 97 -7.04 -18.38 -7.76
C ALA A 97 -8.14 -18.11 -8.82
N LYS A 98 -9.31 -18.75 -8.68
CA LYS A 98 -10.41 -18.68 -9.68
C LYS A 98 -11.00 -17.28 -9.88
N HIS A 99 -10.83 -16.39 -8.91
CA HIS A 99 -11.42 -15.05 -8.90
C HIS A 99 -10.41 -13.95 -9.21
N GLY A 100 -9.32 -14.31 -9.90
CA GLY A 100 -8.19 -13.42 -10.17
C GLY A 100 -7.18 -13.40 -9.03
N PRO A 101 -6.19 -12.47 -9.08
CA PRO A 101 -5.10 -12.42 -8.11
C PRO A 101 -5.59 -12.19 -6.68
N GLU A 102 -5.00 -12.90 -5.73
CA GLU A 102 -5.14 -12.60 -4.31
C GLU A 102 -4.65 -11.18 -4.02
N LYS A 103 -5.33 -10.48 -3.10
CA LYS A 103 -5.04 -9.09 -2.79
C LYS A 103 -5.12 -8.79 -1.31
N LEU A 104 -4.05 -8.24 -0.76
CA LEU A 104 -4.07 -7.52 0.51
C LEU A 104 -4.52 -6.08 0.25
N SER A 105 -5.58 -5.63 0.92
CA SER A 105 -5.99 -4.22 0.94
C SER A 105 -5.71 -3.65 2.34
N GLU A 106 -4.64 -2.88 2.46
CA GLU A 106 -4.28 -2.16 3.67
C GLU A 106 -4.94 -0.78 3.67
N LYS A 107 -5.57 -0.38 4.78
CA LYS A 107 -6.05 0.99 4.97
C LYS A 107 -5.12 1.70 5.95
N PHE A 108 -4.58 2.84 5.57
CA PHE A 108 -3.72 3.67 6.42
C PHE A 108 -4.54 4.45 7.44
N HIS A 109 -5.16 3.73 8.37
CA HIS A 109 -6.04 4.32 9.36
C HIS A 109 -5.30 4.63 10.67
N ARG A 110 -5.64 5.76 11.29
CA ARG A 110 -4.91 6.24 12.48
C ARG A 110 -5.16 5.42 13.74
N PHE A 111 -6.39 4.95 13.92
CA PHE A 111 -6.82 4.21 15.11
C PHE A 111 -7.82 3.14 14.73
N THR A 112 -7.33 1.93 14.51
CA THR A 112 -8.14 0.82 13.98
C THR A 112 -9.05 0.18 15.03
N GLY A 113 -8.82 0.45 16.32
CA GLY A 113 -9.62 -0.07 17.43
C GLY A 113 -9.53 -1.59 17.59
N PHE A 114 -8.73 -2.27 16.77
CA PHE A 114 -8.57 -3.72 16.75
C PHE A 114 -7.10 -4.07 17.00
N THR A 115 -6.84 -4.91 18.00
CA THR A 115 -5.48 -5.18 18.50
C THR A 115 -4.56 -5.87 17.50
N LEU A 116 -5.11 -6.59 16.52
CA LEU A 116 -4.35 -7.26 15.46
C LEU A 116 -4.15 -6.37 14.22
N SER A 117 -4.80 -5.20 14.15
CA SER A 117 -4.62 -4.24 13.08
C SER A 117 -3.52 -3.25 13.44
N LYS A 118 -2.76 -2.79 12.43
CA LYS A 118 -1.73 -1.78 12.62
C LYS A 118 -2.38 -0.40 12.62
N ASP A 119 -1.98 0.42 13.60
CA ASP A 119 -2.27 1.84 13.60
C ASP A 119 -1.18 2.61 12.84
N PHE A 120 -1.62 3.42 11.87
CA PHE A 120 -0.74 4.20 11.01
C PHE A 120 -0.66 5.66 11.47
N LYS A 121 0.54 6.23 11.44
CA LYS A 121 0.84 7.57 11.90
C LYS A 121 1.42 8.37 10.76
N GLU A 122 1.10 9.65 10.77
CA GLU A 122 1.67 10.61 9.84
C GLU A 122 3.17 10.78 10.09
N GLY A 123 3.94 10.98 9.02
CA GLY A 123 5.39 11.15 9.07
C GLY A 123 6.15 9.87 9.44
N HIS A 124 5.51 8.71 9.43
CA HIS A 124 6.13 7.43 9.74
C HIS A 124 6.28 6.57 8.48
N SER A 125 7.37 5.81 8.48
CA SER A 125 7.70 4.80 7.46
C SER A 125 7.25 3.42 7.91
N TYR A 126 6.73 2.63 6.96
CA TYR A 126 6.23 1.28 7.15
C TYR A 126 6.85 0.35 6.13
N TYR A 127 7.32 -0.82 6.57
CA TYR A 127 8.17 -1.67 5.77
C TYR A 127 7.52 -3.02 5.54
N TYR A 128 7.39 -3.42 4.28
CA TYR A 128 6.85 -4.70 3.88
C TYR A 128 7.96 -5.56 3.28
N ILE A 129 8.02 -6.82 3.67
CA ILE A 129 8.93 -7.80 3.08
C ILE A 129 8.15 -9.08 2.75
N SER A 130 8.58 -9.80 1.72
CA SER A 130 8.04 -11.12 1.37
C SER A 130 9.05 -12.23 1.65
N HIS A 131 8.59 -13.33 2.25
CA HIS A 131 9.40 -14.53 2.45
C HIS A 131 8.79 -15.71 1.68
N SER A 132 9.56 -16.30 0.77
CA SER A 132 9.16 -17.49 0.02
C SER A 132 9.29 -18.75 0.91
N PRO A 133 8.33 -19.70 0.87
CA PRO A 133 8.44 -20.95 1.59
C PRO A 133 9.38 -21.99 0.91
N GLN A 134 9.96 -21.68 -0.26
CA GLN A 134 10.71 -22.66 -1.07
C GLN A 134 12.07 -22.15 -1.60
N ALA A 135 13.01 -21.81 -0.72
CA ALA A 135 14.42 -22.05 -1.02
C ALA A 135 14.67 -23.58 -0.96
N HIS A 136 14.63 -24.25 -2.11
CA HIS A 136 14.95 -25.66 -2.43
C HIS A 136 15.17 -26.70 -1.29
N PRO A 137 14.53 -27.89 -1.33
CA PRO A 137 14.71 -28.95 -0.32
C PRO A 137 16.04 -29.73 -0.37
N ASN A 138 17.06 -29.25 -1.09
CA ASN A 138 18.39 -29.88 -1.16
C ASN A 138 19.51 -28.98 -0.62
N ALA A 139 19.29 -28.34 0.53
CA ALA A 139 20.35 -27.68 1.29
C ALA A 139 20.58 -28.44 2.60
N GLN A 140 21.27 -29.57 2.49
CA GLN A 140 21.89 -30.20 3.64
C GLN A 140 22.89 -29.18 4.23
N GLU A 141 22.57 -28.69 5.42
CA GLU A 141 23.54 -28.12 6.37
C GLU A 141 24.32 -26.87 5.90
N LYS A 142 23.66 -25.71 5.93
CA LYS A 142 24.34 -24.44 6.23
C LYS A 142 23.53 -23.62 7.22
N ARG A 143 23.93 -23.71 8.50
CA ARG A 143 23.59 -22.69 9.50
C ARG A 143 24.41 -21.43 9.18
N LEU A 144 23.68 -20.31 8.95
CA LEU A 144 24.08 -18.88 8.92
C LEU A 144 24.67 -18.33 7.60
N PRO A 145 24.44 -17.04 7.23
CA PRO A 145 23.48 -16.03 7.71
C PRO A 145 22.41 -15.66 6.64
N ALA A 146 21.54 -14.70 6.95
CA ALA A 146 20.45 -14.16 6.13
C ALA A 146 20.94 -13.54 4.80
N ASP A 147 21.23 -14.38 3.81
CA ASP A 147 21.56 -13.98 2.45
C ASP A 147 20.74 -14.85 1.48
N ASP A 148 19.41 -14.82 1.66
CA ASP A 148 18.47 -15.43 0.72
C ASP A 148 18.07 -14.37 -0.32
N PRO A 149 18.51 -14.48 -1.58
CA PRO A 149 18.33 -13.45 -2.60
C PRO A 149 16.90 -13.35 -3.17
N GLU A 150 15.91 -14.06 -2.61
CA GLU A 150 14.52 -14.01 -3.09
C GLU A 150 13.58 -13.14 -2.22
N VAL A 151 14.12 -12.37 -1.28
CA VAL A 151 13.30 -11.48 -0.45
C VAL A 151 13.04 -10.16 -1.18
N GLN A 152 11.84 -10.01 -1.74
CA GLN A 152 11.39 -8.72 -2.25
C GLN A 152 10.95 -7.81 -1.10
N VAL A 153 11.22 -6.52 -1.29
CA VAL A 153 11.13 -5.52 -0.25
C VAL A 153 10.41 -4.28 -0.79
N LEU A 154 9.40 -3.81 -0.06
CA LEU A 154 8.65 -2.58 -0.36
C LEU A 154 8.68 -1.65 0.84
N HIS A 155 9.02 -0.39 0.60
CA HIS A 155 8.89 0.67 1.59
C HIS A 155 7.63 1.49 1.31
N SER A 156 6.84 1.78 2.33
CA SER A 156 5.74 2.76 2.25
C SER A 156 6.01 3.90 3.22
N ILE A 157 5.91 5.14 2.75
CA ILE A 157 6.08 6.33 3.58
C ILE A 157 4.74 7.04 3.70
N GLY A 158 4.25 7.14 4.94
CA GLY A 158 3.09 7.96 5.27
C GLY A 158 3.48 9.43 5.36
N HIS A 159 3.17 10.22 4.34
CA HIS A 159 3.37 11.67 4.38
C HIS A 159 2.07 12.40 4.74
N SER A 160 2.18 13.47 5.55
CA SER A 160 1.14 14.48 5.68
C SER A 160 1.11 15.28 4.36
N ALA A 161 0.29 14.88 3.39
CA ALA A 161 -0.09 15.88 2.39
C ALA A 161 -0.97 16.89 3.11
N ALA A 162 -0.74 18.18 2.84
CA ALA A 162 -1.56 19.28 3.29
C ALA A 162 -3.06 18.90 3.26
N PRO A 163 -3.89 19.42 4.20
CA PRO A 163 -5.34 19.23 4.11
C PRO A 163 -5.72 19.57 2.69
N ARG A 164 -6.40 18.64 1.99
CA ARG A 164 -6.78 18.83 0.59
C ARG A 164 -7.52 20.17 0.53
N LEU A 165 -6.82 21.22 0.12
CA LEU A 165 -7.39 22.55 0.12
C LEU A 165 -8.52 22.44 -0.87
N PHE A 166 -9.72 22.46 -0.32
CA PHE A 166 -10.95 22.54 -1.07
C PHE A 166 -10.75 23.64 -2.13
N PRO A 167 -11.17 23.45 -3.38
CA PRO A 167 -11.14 24.51 -4.38
C PRO A 167 -11.92 25.77 -3.94
N LEU A 168 -12.73 25.65 -2.88
CA LEU A 168 -13.42 26.73 -2.20
C LEU A 168 -12.55 27.68 -1.36
N ALA A 169 -11.34 27.31 -0.94
CA ALA A 169 -10.54 28.15 -0.05
C ALA A 169 -10.20 29.51 -0.69
N TRP A 170 -10.02 29.54 -2.01
CA TRP A 170 -9.76 30.77 -2.76
C TRP A 170 -11.06 31.53 -3.06
N ALA A 171 -12.17 30.80 -3.23
CA ALA A 171 -13.48 31.40 -3.41
C ALA A 171 -13.91 32.20 -2.17
N VAL A 172 -13.66 31.69 -0.96
CA VAL A 172 -13.96 32.39 0.31
C VAL A 172 -13.08 33.63 0.52
N LEU A 173 -11.82 33.59 0.08
CA LEU A 173 -10.90 34.73 0.17
C LEU A 173 -11.18 35.82 -0.88
N LEU A 174 -11.73 35.46 -2.05
CA LEU A 174 -12.08 36.40 -3.13
C LEU A 174 -13.52 36.91 -3.06
N LEU A 175 -14.41 36.22 -2.34
CA LEU A 175 -15.80 36.63 -2.09
C LEU A 175 -15.95 38.07 -1.53
N PRO A 176 -15.17 38.50 -0.51
CA PRO A 176 -15.25 39.88 -0.04
C PRO A 176 -14.74 40.91 -1.06
N PHE A 177 -13.82 40.54 -1.96
CA PHE A 177 -13.35 41.40 -3.05
C PHE A 177 -14.39 41.56 -4.17
N LEU A 178 -15.13 40.50 -4.50
CA LEU A 178 -16.21 40.57 -5.49
C LEU A 178 -17.44 41.33 -4.99
N LEU A 179 -17.77 41.23 -3.69
CA LEU A 179 -18.91 41.94 -3.10
C LEU A 179 -18.69 43.45 -2.95
N LEU A 180 -17.42 43.91 -2.95
CA LEU A 180 -17.08 45.34 -2.88
C LEU A 180 -17.14 46.06 -4.24
N GLN A 181 -17.35 45.34 -5.35
CA GLN A 181 -17.37 45.89 -6.71
C GLN A 181 -18.78 46.01 -7.31
N ILE A 182 -19.83 45.83 -6.49
CA ILE A 182 -21.21 45.97 -6.93
C ILE A 182 -21.64 47.43 -6.64
N PRO A 183 -21.89 48.28 -7.67
CA PRO A 183 -22.33 49.67 -7.49
C PRO A 183 -23.78 49.79 -6.99
#